data_AF-A0A414LZY2-F1
#
_entry.id   AF-A0A414LZY2-F1
#
_cell.length_a   1.000
_cell.length_b   1.000
_cell.length_c   1.000
_cell.angle_alpha   90.00
_cell.angle_beta   90.00
_cell.angle_gamma   90.00
#
_symmetry.space_group_name_H-M   'P 1'
#
loop_
_entity.id
_entity.type
_entity.pdbx_description
1 polymer ?
#
loop_
_entity_poly.entity_id
_entity_poly.type
_entity_poly.pdbx_seq_one_letter_code
_entity_poly.pdbx_strand_id
1 'polypeptide(L)'
;MSVKEKKNNGGFSLVELIVVIAISVVLIGAATISIRSVMGVEVKQCARNIESIINKTRVTTMGKDSAVLEIYKDASDGAYYYKTTINGTVSAPSKIGKSRIDVYYSMKDDYSDKTQLNSSDKIVLQFDRSSGAQKPDANGKCCSRIWIQKNSTEKVITIYKETGKVVCE
;
A
#
# COMPACT_ATOMS: atom_id res chain seq x y z
N MET A 1 49.76 -24.12 51.17
CA MET A 1 48.86 -25.19 50.70
C MET A 1 48.09 -24.64 49.50
N SER A 2 48.49 -24.97 48.27
CA SER A 2 47.86 -24.43 47.06
C SER A 2 46.77 -25.40 46.59
N VAL A 3 45.51 -25.01 46.76
CA VAL A 3 44.36 -25.77 46.26
C VAL A 3 44.32 -25.60 44.74
N LYS A 4 44.65 -26.66 44.00
CA LYS A 4 44.45 -26.70 42.55
C LYS A 4 42.96 -26.92 42.28
N GLU A 5 42.27 -25.88 41.82
CA GLU A 5 40.93 -26.03 41.23
C GLU A 5 41.01 -26.89 39.97
N LYS A 6 40.24 -27.98 39.96
CA LYS A 6 40.10 -28.87 38.81
C LYS A 6 39.01 -28.27 37.92
N LYS A 7 39.41 -27.60 36.84
CA LYS A 7 38.46 -27.10 35.82
C LYS A 7 37.81 -28.30 35.12
N ASN A 8 36.56 -28.60 35.49
CA ASN A 8 35.73 -29.56 34.78
C ASN A 8 35.30 -28.96 33.45
N ASN A 9 36.14 -29.08 32.43
CA ASN A 9 35.76 -28.83 31.05
C ASN A 9 35.08 -30.09 30.52
N GLY A 10 33.80 -30.28 30.86
CA GLY A 10 32.94 -31.23 30.16
C GLY A 10 32.83 -30.80 28.71
N GLY A 11 33.69 -31.35 27.85
CA GLY A 11 33.76 -30.99 26.44
C GLY A 11 32.48 -31.42 25.71
N PHE A 12 31.93 -30.51 24.92
CA PHE A 12 30.83 -30.84 24.00
C PHE A 12 31.28 -31.92 23.01
N SER A 13 30.46 -32.94 22.81
CA SER A 13 30.75 -33.95 21.78
C SER A 13 30.66 -33.31 20.39
N LEU A 14 31.51 -33.77 19.48
CA LEU A 14 31.58 -33.26 18.11
C LEU A 14 30.25 -33.46 17.37
N VAL A 15 29.54 -34.55 17.67
CA VAL A 15 28.18 -34.82 17.14
C VAL A 15 27.16 -33.82 17.68
N GLU A 16 27.25 -33.50 18.97
CA GLU A 16 26.33 -32.60 19.65
C GLU A 16 26.46 -31.17 19.11
N LEU A 17 27.69 -30.74 18.81
CA LEU A 17 27.96 -29.46 18.15
C LEU A 17 27.35 -29.39 16.73
N ILE A 18 27.49 -30.45 15.93
CA ILE A 18 26.95 -30.50 14.56
C ILE A 18 25.42 -30.40 14.56
N VAL A 19 24.76 -31.11 15.48
CA VAL A 19 23.29 -31.08 15.61
C VAL A 19 22.81 -29.68 15.98
N VAL A 20 23.48 -29.01 16.91
CA VAL A 20 23.13 -27.63 17.32
C VAL A 20 23.27 -26.65 16.17
N ILE A 21 24.36 -26.74 15.38
CA ILE A 21 24.55 -25.88 14.20
C ILE A 21 23.47 -26.16 13.15
N ALA A 22 23.15 -27.43 12.89
CA ALA A 22 22.12 -27.80 11.92
C ALA A 22 20.74 -27.21 12.27
N ILE A 23 20.31 -27.34 13.53
CA ILE A 23 19.03 -26.78 14.01
C ILE A 23 19.06 -25.25 13.93
N SER A 24 20.17 -24.62 14.30
CA SER A 24 20.32 -23.16 14.26
C SER A 24 20.20 -22.61 12.84
N VAL A 25 20.82 -23.26 11.86
CA VAL A 25 20.74 -22.87 10.43
C VAL A 25 19.30 -22.96 9.92
N VAL A 26 18.57 -24.04 10.25
CA VAL A 26 17.16 -24.22 9.84
C VAL A 26 16.27 -23.14 10.44
N LEU A 27 16.44 -22.82 11.73
CA LEU A 27 15.65 -21.78 12.41
C LEU A 27 15.91 -20.38 11.85
N ILE A 28 17.18 -20.03 11.57
CA ILE A 28 17.54 -18.75 10.94
C ILE A 28 16.96 -18.67 9.52
N GLY A 29 17.05 -19.76 8.75
CA GLY A 29 16.45 -19.87 7.42
C GLY A 29 14.94 -19.61 7.42
N ALA A 30 14.20 -20.23 8.34
CA ALA A 30 12.74 -20.06 8.46
C ALA A 30 12.33 -18.64 8.91
N ALA A 31 13.09 -18.03 9.83
CA ALA A 31 12.80 -16.69 10.35
C ALA A 31 12.95 -15.59 9.29
N THR A 32 13.90 -15.72 8.35
CA THR A 32 14.10 -14.71 7.29
C THR A 32 12.98 -14.71 6.24
N ILE A 33 12.36 -15.85 5.97
CA ILE A 33 11.25 -15.99 5.01
C ILE A 33 9.95 -15.39 5.58
N SER A 34 9.68 -15.61 6.87
CA SER A 34 8.44 -15.16 7.52
C SER A 34 8.34 -13.64 7.65
N ILE A 35 9.46 -12.94 7.91
CA ILE A 35 9.48 -11.48 8.08
C ILE A 35 9.12 -10.75 6.77
N ARG A 36 9.60 -11.22 5.61
CA ARG A 36 9.25 -10.62 4.30
C ARG A 36 7.76 -10.80 3.92
N SER A 37 7.11 -11.84 4.43
CA SER A 37 5.71 -12.16 4.11
C SER A 37 4.69 -11.20 4.75
N VAL A 38 4.91 -10.81 6.02
CA VAL A 38 3.96 -9.96 6.77
C VAL A 38 4.13 -8.47 6.43
N MET A 39 5.32 -8.03 6.02
CA MET A 39 5.61 -6.61 5.82
C MET A 39 4.84 -5.96 4.65
N GLY A 40 4.47 -6.72 3.62
CA GLY A 40 3.80 -6.20 2.42
C GLY A 40 2.28 -6.30 2.41
N VAL A 41 1.65 -6.97 3.39
CA VAL A 41 0.20 -7.22 3.39
C VAL A 41 -0.61 -5.92 3.38
N GLU A 42 -0.14 -4.91 4.12
CA GLU A 42 -0.84 -3.62 4.24
C GLU A 42 -0.76 -2.79 2.97
N VAL A 43 0.41 -2.78 2.32
CA VAL A 43 0.60 -2.10 1.02
C VAL A 43 -0.30 -2.76 -0.02
N LYS A 44 -0.29 -4.10 -0.10
CA LYS A 44 -1.14 -4.87 -1.01
C LYS A 44 -2.64 -4.66 -0.73
N GLN A 45 -3.04 -4.60 0.55
CA GLN A 45 -4.44 -4.39 0.91
C GLN A 45 -4.90 -2.97 0.56
N CYS A 46 -4.08 -1.96 0.88
CA CYS A 46 -4.38 -0.57 0.52
C CYS A 46 -4.48 -0.43 -1.00
N ALA A 47 -3.55 -1.00 -1.76
CA ALA A 47 -3.57 -0.97 -3.21
C ALA A 47 -4.84 -1.61 -3.80
N ARG A 48 -5.20 -2.82 -3.35
CA ARG A 48 -6.45 -3.49 -3.77
C ARG A 48 -7.70 -2.69 -3.42
N ASN A 49 -7.73 -2.09 -2.23
CA ASN A 49 -8.86 -1.27 -1.81
C ASN A 49 -9.00 -0.03 -2.70
N ILE A 50 -7.89 0.66 -3.01
CA ILE A 50 -7.86 1.81 -3.91
C ILE A 50 -8.29 1.40 -5.32
N GLU A 51 -7.72 0.34 -5.88
CA GLU A 51 -8.11 -0.20 -7.19
C GLU A 51 -9.61 -0.53 -7.23
N SER A 52 -10.12 -1.21 -6.20
CA SER A 52 -11.53 -1.58 -6.11
C SER A 52 -12.45 -0.36 -6.05
N ILE A 53 -12.12 0.66 -5.25
CA ILE A 53 -12.99 1.84 -5.14
C ILE A 53 -12.93 2.73 -6.38
N ILE A 54 -11.81 2.80 -7.07
CA ILE A 54 -11.71 3.51 -8.36
C ILE A 54 -12.60 2.81 -9.39
N ASN A 55 -12.46 1.50 -9.54
CA ASN A 55 -13.28 0.70 -10.46
C ASN A 55 -14.77 0.80 -10.11
N LYS A 56 -15.13 0.74 -8.82
CA LYS A 56 -16.52 0.90 -8.37
C LYS A 56 -17.07 2.28 -8.71
N THR A 57 -16.31 3.34 -8.42
CA THR A 57 -16.71 4.72 -8.75
C THR A 57 -16.92 4.88 -10.25
N ARG A 58 -16.03 4.34 -11.08
CA ARG A 58 -16.18 4.34 -12.55
C ARG A 58 -17.46 3.64 -12.99
N VAL A 59 -17.70 2.41 -12.52
CA VAL A 59 -18.89 1.64 -12.89
C VAL A 59 -20.18 2.32 -12.41
N THR A 60 -20.19 2.87 -11.20
CA THR A 60 -21.32 3.67 -10.68
C THR A 60 -21.61 4.86 -11.57
N THR A 61 -20.58 5.61 -11.99
CA THR A 61 -20.76 6.76 -12.89
C THR A 61 -21.31 6.36 -14.27
N MET A 62 -20.85 5.23 -14.81
CA MET A 62 -21.36 4.69 -16.07
C MET A 62 -22.81 4.16 -15.93
N GLY A 63 -23.19 3.73 -14.72
CA GLY A 63 -24.51 3.20 -14.35
C GLY A 63 -25.64 4.21 -14.23
N LYS A 64 -25.39 5.48 -14.61
CA LYS A 64 -26.27 6.67 -14.60
C LYS A 64 -26.10 7.64 -13.43
N ASP A 65 -25.36 7.26 -12.40
CA ASP A 65 -25.10 8.16 -11.28
C ASP A 65 -23.95 9.13 -11.59
N SER A 66 -23.87 10.23 -10.84
CA SER A 66 -22.69 11.09 -10.78
C SER A 66 -21.89 10.72 -9.55
N ALA A 67 -20.80 9.97 -9.70
CA ALA A 67 -19.92 9.60 -8.59
C ALA A 67 -18.58 10.35 -8.63
N VAL A 68 -18.21 10.91 -7.49
CA VAL A 68 -16.91 11.54 -7.21
C VAL A 68 -16.22 10.77 -6.10
N LEU A 69 -14.97 10.36 -6.32
CA LEU A 69 -14.14 9.71 -5.31
C LEU A 69 -13.11 10.72 -4.79
N GLU A 70 -13.02 10.84 -3.47
CA GLU A 70 -11.96 11.60 -2.79
C GLU A 70 -11.14 10.63 -1.93
N ILE A 71 -9.82 10.58 -2.16
CA ILE A 71 -8.85 9.86 -1.32
C ILE A 71 -7.97 10.91 -0.64
N TYR A 72 -7.81 10.79 0.68
CA TYR A 72 -7.09 11.79 1.48
C TYR A 72 -6.39 11.15 2.69
N LYS A 73 -5.43 11.88 3.26
CA LYS A 73 -4.79 11.53 4.53
C LYS A 73 -5.47 12.29 5.66
N ASP A 74 -5.99 11.59 6.65
CA ASP A 74 -6.64 12.21 7.80
C ASP A 74 -5.59 12.81 8.75
N ALA A 75 -5.83 14.04 9.21
CA ALA A 75 -4.88 14.76 10.06
C ALA A 75 -4.88 14.27 11.51
N SER A 76 -5.97 13.63 11.98
CA SER A 76 -6.11 13.22 13.38
C SER A 76 -5.36 11.93 13.67
N ASP A 77 -5.40 10.94 12.77
CA ASP A 77 -4.73 9.65 12.96
C ASP A 77 -3.59 9.38 11.95
N GLY A 78 -3.41 10.25 10.96
CA GLY A 78 -2.41 10.12 9.91
C GLY A 78 -2.71 9.01 8.90
N ALA A 79 -3.86 8.33 9.00
CA ALA A 79 -4.24 7.21 8.15
C ALA A 79 -4.91 7.70 6.85
N TYR A 80 -5.05 6.80 5.88
CA TYR A 80 -5.63 7.12 4.58
C TYR A 80 -7.08 6.68 4.55
N TYR A 81 -7.94 7.57 4.05
CA TYR A 81 -9.38 7.36 3.94
C TYR A 81 -9.85 7.70 2.53
N TYR A 82 -11.04 7.19 2.21
CA TYR A 82 -11.80 7.68 1.07
C TYR A 82 -13.23 8.01 1.47
N LYS A 83 -13.85 8.85 0.65
CA LYS A 83 -15.31 9.05 0.62
C LYS A 83 -15.75 9.15 -0.82
N THR A 84 -17.00 8.79 -1.08
CA THR A 84 -17.63 8.94 -2.39
C THR A 84 -18.84 9.84 -2.28
N THR A 85 -18.99 10.74 -3.24
CA THR A 85 -20.19 11.56 -3.39
C THR A 85 -20.96 11.04 -4.58
N ILE A 86 -22.14 10.48 -4.36
CA ILE A 86 -23.02 9.91 -5.41
C ILE A 86 -24.27 10.78 -5.48
N ASN A 87 -24.50 11.43 -6.63
CA ASN A 87 -25.65 12.32 -6.86
C ASN A 87 -25.82 13.38 -5.75
N GLY A 88 -24.71 13.94 -5.25
CA GLY A 88 -24.71 14.93 -4.17
C GLY A 88 -24.75 14.35 -2.75
N THR A 89 -24.97 13.04 -2.58
CA THR A 89 -24.94 12.38 -1.27
C THR A 89 -23.52 11.91 -0.94
N VAL A 90 -22.95 12.42 0.15
CA VAL A 90 -21.59 12.07 0.61
C VAL A 90 -21.64 10.82 1.50
N SER A 91 -20.83 9.81 1.19
CA SER A 91 -20.70 8.62 2.03
C SER A 91 -19.91 8.92 3.31
N ALA A 92 -20.12 8.08 4.34
CA ALA A 92 -19.24 8.07 5.50
C ALA A 92 -17.78 7.76 5.07
N PRO A 93 -16.78 8.44 5.67
CA PRO A 93 -15.38 8.12 5.43
C PRO A 93 -15.05 6.66 5.77
N SER A 94 -14.25 6.03 4.92
CA SER A 94 -13.82 4.64 5.11
C SER A 94 -12.29 4.54 5.04
N LYS A 95 -11.69 3.90 6.04
CA LYS A 95 -10.24 3.72 6.13
C LYS A 95 -9.75 2.74 5.07
N ILE A 96 -8.72 3.12 4.31
CA ILE A 96 -8.11 2.30 3.25
C ILE A 96 -6.64 1.99 3.50
N GLY A 97 -5.96 2.81 4.28
CA GLY A 97 -4.54 2.65 4.59
C GLY A 97 -4.23 3.11 6.01
N LYS A 98 -3.19 2.54 6.62
CA LYS A 98 -2.72 2.94 7.95
C LYS A 98 -1.72 4.10 7.84
N SER A 99 -1.46 4.80 8.94
CA SER A 99 -0.51 5.92 8.97
C SER A 99 0.94 5.59 8.65
N ARG A 100 1.32 4.31 8.78
CA ARG A 100 2.68 3.79 8.53
C ARG A 100 2.98 3.42 7.08
N ILE A 101 2.06 3.67 6.15
CA ILE A 101 2.33 3.56 4.71
C ILE A 101 2.46 4.97 4.17
N ASP A 102 3.16 5.12 3.05
CA ASP A 102 3.19 6.37 2.31
C ASP A 102 2.44 6.20 1.00
N VAL A 103 1.57 7.15 0.68
CA VAL A 103 0.86 7.22 -0.60
C VAL A 103 1.38 8.41 -1.38
N TYR A 104 1.70 8.17 -2.65
CA TYR A 104 2.10 9.20 -3.61
C TYR A 104 1.19 9.14 -4.82
N TYR A 105 1.12 10.24 -5.57
CA TYR A 105 0.39 10.30 -6.82
C TYR A 105 1.08 11.20 -7.84
N SER A 106 0.75 10.97 -9.11
CA SER A 106 1.20 11.73 -10.27
C SER A 106 -0.01 12.24 -11.02
N MET A 107 0.08 13.47 -11.48
CA MET A 107 -0.90 14.09 -12.37
C MET A 107 -0.37 14.24 -13.81
N LYS A 108 0.84 13.75 -14.08
CA LYS A 108 1.45 13.75 -15.42
C LYS A 108 1.46 12.37 -16.04
N ASP A 109 1.28 12.32 -17.36
CA ASP A 109 1.30 11.07 -18.12
C ASP A 109 2.69 10.42 -18.19
N ASP A 110 3.76 11.21 -18.01
CA ASP A 110 5.14 10.72 -18.01
C ASP A 110 5.61 10.15 -16.66
N TYR A 111 4.74 10.20 -15.64
CA TYR A 111 5.01 9.76 -14.27
C TYR A 111 6.22 10.44 -13.60
N SER A 112 6.66 11.58 -14.13
CA SER A 112 7.86 12.29 -13.65
C SER A 112 7.64 12.99 -12.31
N ASP A 113 6.39 13.30 -11.95
CA ASP A 113 6.00 13.87 -10.67
C ASP A 113 5.55 12.77 -9.70
N LYS A 114 6.24 12.65 -8.56
CA LYS A 114 5.84 11.77 -7.45
C LYS A 114 5.51 12.64 -6.23
N THR A 115 4.27 13.11 -6.14
CA THR A 115 3.80 13.98 -5.06
C THR A 115 3.30 13.14 -3.89
N GLN A 116 3.75 13.41 -2.67
CA GLN A 116 3.25 12.72 -1.49
C GLN A 116 1.85 13.23 -1.13
N LEU A 117 0.93 12.31 -0.82
CA LEU A 117 -0.40 12.65 -0.32
C LEU A 117 -0.33 13.03 1.16
N ASN A 118 -0.24 14.33 1.42
CA ASN A 118 -0.24 14.91 2.76
C ASN A 118 -1.67 15.21 3.23
N SER A 119 -1.84 15.58 4.50
CA SER A 119 -3.16 15.85 5.08
C SER A 119 -3.87 17.08 4.51
N SER A 120 -3.14 17.97 3.83
CA SER A 120 -3.70 19.11 3.09
C SER A 120 -4.21 18.73 1.70
N ASP A 121 -3.74 17.61 1.17
CA ASP A 121 -3.94 17.21 -0.22
C ASP A 121 -4.98 16.11 -0.33
N LYS A 122 -5.59 16.02 -1.52
CA LYS A 122 -6.52 14.95 -1.85
C LYS A 122 -6.41 14.57 -3.32
N ILE A 123 -6.58 13.28 -3.58
CA ILE A 123 -6.74 12.75 -4.93
C ILE A 123 -8.24 12.72 -5.20
N VAL A 124 -8.69 13.47 -6.21
CA VAL A 124 -10.08 13.52 -6.62
C VAL A 124 -10.22 12.86 -7.97
N LEU A 125 -11.09 11.86 -8.07
CA LEU A 125 -11.33 11.10 -9.29
C LEU A 125 -12.79 11.18 -9.68
N GLN A 126 -13.02 11.53 -10.94
CA GLN A 126 -14.32 11.58 -11.58
C GLN A 126 -14.22 10.94 -12.95
N PHE A 127 -15.33 10.40 -13.44
CA PHE A 127 -15.37 9.70 -14.72
C PHE A 127 -16.43 10.28 -15.64
N ASP A 128 -16.19 10.18 -16.94
CA ASP A 128 -17.20 10.42 -17.94
C ASP A 128 -18.13 9.21 -18.02
N ARG A 129 -19.42 9.49 -18.09
CA ARG A 129 -20.45 8.45 -18.10
C ARG A 129 -20.46 7.66 -19.40
N SER A 130 -20.17 8.31 -20.53
CA SER A 130 -20.28 7.70 -21.85
C SER A 130 -19.05 6.85 -22.20
N SER A 131 -17.86 7.33 -21.86
CA SER A 131 -16.61 6.67 -22.21
C SER A 131 -15.96 5.92 -21.05
N GLY A 132 -16.32 6.24 -19.80
CA GLY A 132 -15.59 5.79 -18.63
C GLY A 132 -14.21 6.44 -18.49
N ALA A 133 -13.87 7.41 -19.34
CA ALA A 133 -12.63 8.17 -19.26
C ALA A 133 -12.58 8.96 -17.95
N GLN A 134 -11.38 9.23 -17.44
CA GLN A 134 -11.21 10.10 -16.30
C GLN A 134 -11.49 11.54 -16.70
N LYS A 135 -12.33 12.24 -15.93
CA LYS A 135 -12.52 13.68 -16.09
C LYS A 135 -11.31 14.42 -15.49
N PRO A 136 -10.81 15.45 -16.18
CA PRO A 136 -9.73 16.27 -15.64
C PRO A 136 -10.19 17.04 -14.40
N ASP A 137 -9.23 17.38 -13.55
CA ASP A 137 -9.41 18.30 -12.44
C ASP A 137 -9.62 19.75 -12.93
N ALA A 138 -9.76 20.68 -11.99
CA ALA A 138 -9.92 22.11 -12.30
C ALA A 138 -8.75 22.71 -13.11
N ASN A 139 -7.58 22.06 -13.10
CA ASN A 139 -6.37 22.47 -13.81
C ASN A 139 -6.19 21.73 -15.14
N GLY A 140 -7.18 20.94 -15.58
CA GLY A 140 -7.09 20.15 -16.81
C GLY A 140 -6.26 18.87 -16.68
N LYS A 141 -5.90 18.45 -15.46
CA LYS A 141 -5.00 17.32 -15.21
C LYS A 141 -5.74 16.09 -14.71
N CYS A 142 -5.19 14.93 -15.03
CA CYS A 142 -5.74 13.64 -14.71
C CYS A 142 -4.74 12.89 -13.82
N CYS A 143 -5.21 12.25 -12.75
CA CYS A 143 -4.37 11.33 -11.98
C CYS A 143 -3.98 10.16 -12.88
N SER A 144 -2.68 9.96 -13.07
CA SER A 144 -2.12 8.94 -13.96
C SER A 144 -1.64 7.72 -13.17
N ARG A 145 -1.11 7.94 -11.96
CA ARG A 145 -0.50 6.90 -11.15
C ARG A 145 -0.57 7.20 -9.65
N ILE A 146 -0.76 6.14 -8.85
CA ILE A 146 -0.74 6.16 -7.39
C ILE A 146 0.27 5.11 -6.92
N TRP A 147 1.23 5.51 -6.10
CA TRP A 147 2.17 4.60 -5.44
C TRP A 147 1.78 4.43 -3.98
N ILE A 148 1.75 3.18 -3.52
CA ILE A 148 1.61 2.84 -2.12
C ILE A 148 2.91 2.15 -1.71
N GLN A 149 3.64 2.74 -0.76
CA GLN A 149 4.92 2.21 -0.32
C GLN A 149 4.99 2.06 1.19
N LYS A 150 5.79 1.08 1.62
CA LYS A 150 6.23 0.91 3.00
C LYS A 150 7.55 0.16 2.99
N ASN A 151 8.60 0.76 3.52
CA ASN A 151 9.96 0.22 3.49
C ASN A 151 10.35 -0.17 2.04
N SER A 152 10.66 -1.44 1.80
CA SER A 152 11.02 -1.98 0.48
C SER A 152 9.85 -2.53 -0.32
N THR A 153 8.62 -2.48 0.20
CA THR A 153 7.42 -2.92 -0.54
C THR A 153 6.75 -1.73 -1.18
N GLU A 154 6.57 -1.79 -2.50
CA GLU A 154 5.81 -0.81 -3.28
C GLU A 154 4.72 -1.54 -4.08
N LYS A 155 3.57 -0.88 -4.24
CA LYS A 155 2.52 -1.22 -5.19
C LYS A 155 2.16 0.01 -5.99
N VAL A 156 1.95 -0.18 -7.28
CA VAL A 156 1.69 0.92 -8.21
C VAL A 156 0.34 0.71 -8.86
N ILE A 157 -0.51 1.71 -8.82
CA ILE A 157 -1.80 1.72 -9.50
C ILE A 157 -1.69 2.70 -10.65
N THR A 158 -1.83 2.22 -11.87
CA THR A 158 -1.86 3.05 -13.08
C THR A 158 -3.30 3.22 -13.54
N ILE A 159 -3.70 4.47 -13.82
CA ILE A 159 -5.03 4.83 -14.31
C ILE A 159 -4.88 5.39 -15.73
N TYR A 160 -5.48 4.70 -16.70
CA TYR A 160 -5.44 5.13 -18.10
C TYR A 160 -6.55 6.15 -18.36
N LYS A 161 -6.19 7.43 -18.45
CA LYS A 161 -7.14 8.56 -18.56
C LYS A 161 -8.23 8.37 -19.62
N GLU A 162 -7.89 7.85 -20.81
CA GLU A 162 -8.83 7.71 -21.93
C GLU A 162 -9.91 6.64 -21.71
N THR A 163 -9.63 5.63 -20.88
CA THR A 163 -10.54 4.48 -20.69
C THR A 163 -11.05 4.36 -19.25
N GLY A 164 -10.41 5.06 -18.32
CA GLY A 164 -10.53 4.86 -16.88
C GLY A 164 -10.10 3.47 -16.41
N LYS A 165 -9.41 2.69 -17.25
CA LYS A 165 -8.90 1.37 -16.88
C LYS A 165 -7.88 1.54 -15.75
N VAL A 166 -7.99 0.68 -14.75
CA VAL A 166 -7.07 0.62 -13.60
C VAL A 166 -6.26 -0.66 -13.68
N VAL A 167 -4.95 -0.57 -13.43
CA VAL A 167 -4.04 -1.72 -13.33
C VAL A 167 -3.19 -1.57 -12.09
N CYS A 168 -3.19 -2.57 -11.21
CA CYS A 168 -2.30 -2.65 -10.06
C CYS A 168 -1.10 -3.57 -10.34
N GLU A 169 0.11 -3.06 -10.14
CA GLU A 169 1.41 -3.72 -10.30
C GLU A 169 2.12 -3.91 -8.96
#